data_AF-A0A8T5TVA5-F1
#
_entry.id   AF-A0A8T5TVA5-F1
#
_cell.length_a   1.000
_cell.length_b   1.000
_cell.length_c   1.000
_cell.angle_alpha   90.00
_cell.angle_beta   90.00
_cell.angle_gamma   90.00
#
_symmetry.space_group_name_H-M   'P 1'
#
loop_
_entity.id
_entity.type
_entity.pdbx_description
1 polymer ?
#
loop_
_entity_poly.entity_id
_entity_poly.type
_entity_poly.pdbx_seq_one_letter_code
_entity_poly.pdbx_strand_id
1 'polypeptide(L)'
;MVHVVLLILSILAHKKPKNLIVILLDNGVWGSTRNTETYALDDVNLSGVAQTYGFPESNINIISKEEHLAENMRNALKNDGPFLFHVIITDGYENVPILPLSVVEIKERFMKSIEDARKTKN
;
A
#
# COMPACT_ATOMS: atom_id res chain seq x y z
N MET A 1 5.75 -6.47 6.53
CA MET A 1 4.54 -5.87 5.93
C MET A 1 3.79 -6.83 4.99
N VAL A 2 4.45 -7.75 4.27
CA VAL A 2 3.79 -8.76 3.40
C VAL A 2 2.70 -9.59 4.10
N HIS A 3 2.92 -10.00 5.36
CA HIS A 3 1.98 -10.89 6.08
C HIS A 3 0.61 -10.25 6.35
N VAL A 4 0.54 -8.93 6.51
CA VAL A 4 -0.72 -8.21 6.78
C VAL A 4 -1.58 -8.14 5.50
N VAL A 5 -0.94 -8.04 4.33
CA VAL A 5 -1.63 -7.96 3.04
C VAL A 5 -2.25 -9.30 2.65
N LEU A 6 -1.63 -10.44 2.99
CA LEU A 6 -2.18 -11.76 2.62
C LEU A 6 -3.49 -12.08 3.33
N LEU A 7 -3.59 -11.75 4.63
CA LEU A 7 -4.82 -12.01 5.40
C LEU A 7 -6.00 -11.19 4.86
N ILE A 8 -5.77 -9.92 4.47
CA ILE A 8 -6.85 -9.06 4.00
C ILE A 8 -7.44 -9.54 2.67
N LEU A 9 -6.60 -10.06 1.75
CA LEU A 9 -7.08 -10.59 0.47
C LEU A 9 -8.07 -11.74 0.66
N SER A 10 -7.82 -12.64 1.63
CA SER A 10 -8.74 -13.74 1.94
C SER A 10 -10.11 -13.24 2.42
N ILE A 11 -10.14 -12.18 3.25
CA ILE A 11 -11.37 -11.58 3.75
C ILE A 11 -12.13 -10.91 2.60
N LEU A 12 -11.45 -10.18 1.74
CA LEU A 12 -12.06 -9.47 0.62
C LEU A 12 -12.64 -10.44 -0.42
N ALA A 13 -11.91 -11.51 -0.73
CA ALA A 13 -12.39 -12.55 -1.64
C ALA A 13 -13.62 -13.29 -1.09
N HIS A 14 -13.70 -13.47 0.24
CA HIS A 14 -14.86 -14.04 0.89
C HIS A 14 -16.05 -13.07 0.92
N LYS A 15 -15.83 -11.80 1.29
CA LYS A 15 -16.91 -10.81 1.46
C LYS A 15 -17.43 -10.23 0.15
N LYS A 16 -16.60 -10.22 -0.91
CA LYS A 16 -16.92 -9.70 -2.25
C LYS A 16 -17.62 -8.33 -2.22
N PRO A 17 -17.01 -7.30 -1.59
CA PRO A 17 -17.62 -5.98 -1.56
C PRO A 17 -17.67 -5.37 -2.97
N LYS A 18 -18.88 -5.01 -3.41
CA LYS A 18 -19.13 -4.49 -4.76
C LYS A 18 -18.54 -3.12 -5.04
N ASN A 19 -18.24 -2.35 -3.99
CA ASN A 19 -17.80 -0.95 -4.08
C ASN A 19 -16.37 -0.74 -3.57
N LEU A 20 -15.52 -1.77 -3.65
CA LEU A 20 -14.13 -1.69 -3.20
C LEU A 20 -13.14 -1.84 -4.36
N ILE A 21 -12.14 -0.97 -4.37
CA ILE A 21 -10.98 -1.04 -5.25
C ILE A 21 -9.74 -1.08 -4.35
N VAL A 22 -8.92 -2.12 -4.50
CA VAL A 22 -7.63 -2.25 -3.82
C VAL A 22 -6.54 -1.82 -4.79
N ILE A 23 -5.75 -0.82 -4.43
CA ILE A 23 -4.59 -0.38 -5.23
C ILE A 23 -3.33 -0.80 -4.47
N LEU A 24 -2.62 -1.77 -5.02
CA LEU A 24 -1.31 -2.21 -4.54
C LEU A 24 -0.25 -1.41 -5.27
N LEU A 25 0.38 -0.45 -4.59
CA LEU A 25 1.55 0.26 -5.11
C LEU A 25 2.78 -0.60 -4.82
N ASP A 26 3.26 -1.29 -5.85
CA ASP A 26 4.42 -2.18 -5.74
C ASP A 26 5.67 -1.48 -6.29
N ASN A 27 6.55 -1.09 -5.38
CA ASN A 27 7.86 -0.50 -5.68
C ASN A 27 9.00 -1.49 -5.45
N GLY A 28 8.71 -2.76 -5.13
CA GLY A 28 9.73 -3.78 -4.92
C GLY A 28 10.57 -3.64 -3.66
N VAL A 29 10.41 -2.57 -2.87
CA VAL A 29 11.30 -2.24 -1.75
C VAL A 29 10.57 -1.85 -0.46
N TRP A 30 11.19 -2.09 0.68
CA TRP A 30 10.83 -1.48 1.96
C TRP A 30 11.28 -0.02 1.98
N GLY A 31 10.44 0.86 1.44
CA GLY A 31 10.76 2.29 1.30
C GLY A 31 11.17 2.99 2.61
N SER A 32 10.60 2.60 3.73
CA SER A 32 10.93 3.17 5.05
C SER A 32 12.26 2.69 5.65
N THR A 33 12.87 1.64 5.08
CA THR A 33 14.13 1.05 5.56
C THR A 33 15.23 1.18 4.49
N ARG A 34 15.41 2.39 3.95
CA ARG A 34 16.43 2.72 2.94
C ARG A 34 16.28 1.96 1.62
N ASN A 35 15.06 1.75 1.13
CA ASN A 35 14.79 1.02 -0.12
C ASN A 35 15.45 -0.37 -0.17
N THR A 36 15.49 -1.10 0.94
CA THR A 36 15.93 -2.51 0.90
C THR A 36 14.89 -3.33 0.15
N GLU A 37 15.30 -4.21 -0.77
CA GLU A 37 14.40 -5.06 -1.55
C GLU A 37 13.43 -5.87 -0.67
N THR A 38 12.21 -6.03 -1.15
CA THR A 38 11.26 -6.95 -0.55
C THR A 38 11.55 -8.37 -1.02
N TYR A 39 11.20 -9.34 -0.18
CA TYR A 39 11.21 -10.76 -0.56
C TYR A 39 10.21 -11.12 -1.69
N ALA A 40 9.40 -10.16 -2.14
CA ALA A 40 8.42 -10.37 -3.19
C ALA A 40 8.91 -9.90 -4.57
N LEU A 41 10.00 -9.12 -4.64
CA LEU A 41 10.45 -8.40 -5.83
C LEU A 41 10.57 -9.32 -7.05
N ASP A 42 11.29 -10.44 -6.91
CA ASP A 42 11.57 -11.35 -8.03
C ASP A 42 10.73 -12.65 -7.98
N ASP A 43 10.32 -13.06 -6.78
CA ASP A 43 9.82 -14.43 -6.55
C ASP A 43 8.29 -14.52 -6.42
N VAL A 44 7.58 -13.39 -6.25
CA VAL A 44 6.16 -13.41 -5.87
C VAL A 44 5.29 -12.58 -6.82
N ASN A 45 4.42 -13.27 -7.56
CA ASN A 45 3.35 -12.61 -8.32
C ASN A 45 2.15 -12.30 -7.41
N LEU A 46 2.09 -11.08 -6.86
CA LEU A 46 1.00 -10.63 -5.98
C LEU A 46 -0.39 -10.70 -6.64
N SER A 47 -0.48 -10.52 -7.96
CA SER A 47 -1.74 -10.68 -8.71
C SER A 47 -2.19 -12.15 -8.76
N GLY A 48 -1.26 -13.07 -8.98
CA GLY A 48 -1.52 -14.51 -8.92
C GLY A 48 -1.94 -14.96 -7.52
N VAL A 49 -1.37 -14.36 -6.47
CA VAL A 49 -1.79 -14.60 -5.09
C VAL A 49 -3.24 -14.15 -4.88
N ALA A 50 -3.62 -12.95 -5.34
CA ALA A 50 -5.00 -12.47 -5.26
C ALA A 50 -6.00 -13.37 -5.99
N GLN A 51 -5.64 -13.84 -7.20
CA GLN A 51 -6.44 -14.81 -7.96
C GLN A 51 -6.63 -16.11 -7.16
N THR A 52 -5.56 -16.62 -6.54
CA THR A 52 -5.59 -17.84 -5.71
C THR A 52 -6.53 -17.69 -4.51
N TYR A 53 -6.63 -16.49 -3.93
CA TYR A 53 -7.60 -16.21 -2.85
C TYR A 53 -9.06 -16.15 -3.33
N GLY A 54 -9.32 -16.06 -4.64
CA GLY A 54 -10.67 -16.09 -5.22
C GLY A 54 -11.15 -14.74 -5.75
N PHE A 55 -10.25 -13.79 -6.02
CA PHE A 55 -10.60 -12.61 -6.81
C PHE A 55 -10.92 -13.02 -8.25
N PRO A 56 -11.97 -12.46 -8.88
CA PRO A 56 -12.23 -12.70 -10.30
C PRO A 56 -11.06 -12.19 -11.14
N GLU A 57 -10.59 -13.01 -12.09
CA GLU A 57 -9.48 -12.64 -12.97
C GLU A 57 -9.77 -11.35 -13.76
N SER A 58 -11.02 -11.16 -14.20
CA SER A 58 -11.49 -9.94 -14.88
C SER A 58 -11.37 -8.66 -14.03
N ASN A 59 -11.23 -8.81 -12.71
CA ASN A 59 -11.17 -7.70 -11.76
C ASN A 59 -9.75 -7.49 -11.22
N ILE A 60 -8.77 -8.26 -11.67
CA ILE A 60 -7.35 -8.12 -11.35
C ILE A 60 -6.65 -7.45 -12.53
N ASN A 61 -6.00 -6.31 -12.31
CA ASN A 61 -5.30 -5.58 -13.36
C ASN A 61 -3.86 -5.30 -12.93
N ILE A 62 -2.90 -5.68 -13.78
CA ILE A 62 -1.48 -5.32 -13.62
C ILE A 62 -1.22 -4.07 -14.45
N ILE A 63 -0.71 -3.02 -13.81
CA ILE A 63 -0.64 -1.68 -14.40
C ILE A 63 0.76 -1.13 -14.17
N SER A 64 1.43 -0.73 -15.24
CA SER A 64 2.76 -0.08 -15.20
C SER A 64 2.76 1.32 -15.80
N LYS A 65 1.59 1.83 -16.20
CA LYS A 65 1.40 3.15 -16.81
C LYS A 65 0.24 3.88 -16.18
N GLU A 66 0.41 5.19 -15.94
CA GLU A 66 -0.60 6.05 -15.33
C GLU A 66 -1.91 6.12 -16.16
N GLU A 67 -1.78 6.20 -17.49
CA GLU A 67 -2.92 6.21 -18.42
C GLU A 67 -3.83 4.97 -18.25
N HIS A 68 -3.22 3.79 -18.07
CA HIS A 68 -3.94 2.54 -17.84
C HIS A 68 -4.58 2.51 -16.44
N LEU A 69 -3.96 3.13 -15.42
CA LEU A 69 -4.57 3.26 -14.10
C LEU A 69 -5.86 4.08 -14.18
N ALA A 70 -5.82 5.22 -14.86
CA ALA A 70 -6.99 6.07 -15.02
C ALA A 70 -8.13 5.36 -15.78
N GLU A 71 -7.81 4.57 -16.81
CA GLU A 71 -8.79 3.76 -17.55
C GLU A 71 -9.42 2.68 -16.66
N ASN A 72 -8.59 1.91 -15.95
CA ASN A 72 -9.05 0.86 -15.05
C ASN A 72 -9.92 1.43 -13.92
N MET A 73 -9.55 2.59 -13.36
CA MET A 73 -10.37 3.30 -12.37
C MET A 73 -11.74 3.68 -12.94
N ARG A 74 -11.81 4.25 -14.15
CA ARG A 74 -13.08 4.59 -14.80
C ARG A 74 -13.96 3.35 -15.04
N ASN A 75 -13.35 2.21 -15.36
CA ASN A 75 -14.07 0.96 -15.52
C ASN A 75 -14.59 0.43 -14.18
N ALA A 76 -13.73 0.35 -13.15
CA ALA A 76 -14.11 -0.16 -11.85
C ALA A 76 -15.19 0.69 -11.15
N LEU A 77 -15.19 2.01 -11.34
CA LEU A 77 -16.22 2.89 -10.79
C LEU A 77 -17.62 2.67 -11.41
N LYS A 78 -17.73 1.95 -12.53
CA LYS A 78 -18.98 1.66 -13.23
C LYS A 78 -19.47 0.22 -13.05
N ASN A 79 -18.69 -0.64 -12.38
CA ASN A 79 -18.93 -2.07 -12.30
C ASN A 79 -18.84 -2.58 -10.85
N ASP A 80 -19.46 -3.72 -10.57
CA ASP A 80 -19.39 -4.37 -9.26
C ASP A 80 -18.00 -5.02 -9.05
N GLY A 81 -17.35 -4.64 -7.95
CA GLY A 81 -16.07 -5.18 -7.48
C GLY A 81 -16.19 -6.47 -6.63
N PRO A 82 -15.14 -6.81 -5.85
CA PRO A 82 -13.94 -6.00 -5.61
C PRO A 82 -12.98 -6.01 -6.80
N PHE A 83 -12.29 -4.89 -7.02
CA PHE A 83 -11.18 -4.79 -7.97
C PHE A 83 -9.84 -4.80 -7.25
N LEU A 84 -8.82 -5.38 -7.89
CA LEU A 84 -7.45 -5.33 -7.42
C LEU A 84 -6.54 -4.82 -8.54
N PHE A 85 -5.93 -3.67 -8.30
CA PHE A 85 -4.99 -3.02 -9.20
C PHE A 85 -3.60 -3.19 -8.64
N HIS A 86 -2.80 -4.03 -9.29
CA HIS A 86 -1.39 -4.19 -9.00
C HIS A 86 -0.61 -3.18 -9.83
N VAL A 87 -0.25 -2.07 -9.21
CA VAL A 87 0.39 -0.93 -9.85
C VAL A 87 1.89 -1.00 -9.59
N ILE A 88 2.65 -1.33 -10.63
CA ILE A 88 4.11 -1.40 -10.59
C ILE A 88 4.64 0.03 -10.71
N ILE A 89 5.41 0.46 -9.72
CA ILE A 89 6.04 1.78 -9.65
C ILE A 89 7.55 1.64 -9.46
N THR A 90 8.28 2.70 -9.78
CA THR A 90 9.72 2.76 -9.46
C THR A 90 9.94 2.91 -7.97
N ASP A 91 11.11 2.51 -7.48
CA ASP A 91 11.56 2.73 -6.10
C ASP A 91 11.98 4.18 -5.80
N GLY A 92 11.92 5.06 -6.80
CA GLY A 92 12.21 6.48 -6.68
C GLY A 92 11.44 7.14 -5.54
N TYR A 93 12.17 7.84 -4.68
CA TYR A 93 11.62 8.64 -3.59
C TYR A 93 12.09 10.08 -3.71
N GLU A 94 11.29 11.03 -3.20
CA GLU A 94 11.68 12.42 -3.14
C GLU A 94 12.90 12.56 -2.23
N ASN A 95 13.92 13.31 -2.67
CA ASN A 95 15.11 13.57 -1.86
C ASN A 95 14.78 14.58 -0.75
N VAL A 96 14.01 14.13 0.24
CA VAL A 96 13.65 14.90 1.42
C VAL A 96 14.85 14.92 2.36
N PRO A 97 15.27 16.10 2.86
CA PRO A 97 16.39 16.17 3.78
C PRO A 97 16.15 15.26 4.99
N ILE A 98 17.20 14.54 5.38
CA ILE A 98 17.21 13.77 6.63
C ILE A 98 16.81 14.72 7.75
N LEU A 99 15.82 14.32 8.55
CA LEU A 99 15.39 15.09 9.71
C LEU A 99 16.63 15.46 10.53
N PRO A 100 16.97 16.76 10.66
CA PRO A 100 18.22 17.19 11.30
C PRO A 100 18.07 17.15 12.82
N LEU A 101 17.45 16.09 13.34
CA LEU A 101 17.25 15.84 14.76
C LEU A 101 17.95 14.52 15.10
N SER A 102 18.76 14.56 16.14
CA SER A 102 19.26 13.37 16.81
C SER A 102 18.11 12.57 17.41
N VAL A 103 18.37 11.30 17.72
CA VAL A 103 17.42 10.42 18.42
C VAL A 103 16.96 11.03 19.75
N VAL A 104 17.84 11.77 20.43
CA VAL A 104 17.52 12.46 21.69
C VAL A 104 16.53 13.59 21.47
N GLU A 105 16.74 14.42 20.45
CA GLU A 105 15.84 15.53 20.11
C GLU A 105 14.47 15.03 19.63
N ILE A 106 14.45 13.92 18.88
CA ILE A 106 13.18 13.26 18.47
C ILE A 106 12.40 12.80 19.71
N LYS A 107 13.08 12.13 20.66
CA LYS A 107 12.47 11.69 21.93
C LYS A 107 11.92 12.88 22.71
N GLU A 108 12.70 13.93 22.88
CA GLU A 108 12.29 15.12 23.64
C GLU A 108 11.10 15.83 23.00
N ARG A 109 11.13 16.01 21.68
CA ARG A 109 10.00 16.57 20.91
C ARG A 109 8.72 15.75 21.11
N PHE A 110 8.82 14.42 21.04
CA PHE A 110 7.67 13.54 21.26
C PHE A 110 7.12 13.67 22.69
N MET A 111 7.98 13.61 23.70
CA MET A 111 7.57 13.72 25.10
C MET A 111 6.93 15.07 25.42
N LYS A 112 7.47 16.16 24.86
CA LYS A 112 6.87 17.50 24.96
C LYS A 112 5.46 17.52 24.39
N SER A 113 5.24 16.92 23.22
CA SER A 113 3.90 16.87 22.61
C SER A 113 2.88 16.13 23.48
N ILE A 114 3.29 15.09 24.21
CA ILE A 114 2.43 14.38 25.17
C ILE A 114 2.09 15.29 26.36
N GLU A 115 3.06 16.03 26.88
CA GLU A 115 2.87 16.92 28.01
C GLU A 115 1.95 18.10 27.66
N ASP A 116 2.14 18.70 26.50
CA ASP A 116 1.31 19.78 25.98
C ASP A 116 -0.14 19.31 25.79
N ALA A 117 -0.34 18.11 25.23
CA ALA A 117 -1.66 17.50 25.06
C ALA A 117 -2.37 17.17 26.40
N ARG A 118 -1.60 16.92 27.47
CA ARG A 118 -2.17 16.75 28.83
C ARG A 118 -2.58 18.09 29.43
N LYS A 119 -1.80 19.14 29.21
CA LYS A 119 -2.10 20.51 29.70
C LYS A 119 -3.33 21.10 29.02
N THR A 120 -3.60 20.79 27.76
CA THR A 120 -4.79 21.28 27.04
C THR A 120 -6.11 20.61 27.46
N LYS A 121 -6.05 19.52 28.25
CA LYS A 121 -7.24 18.80 28.74
C LYS A 121 -7.64 19.17 30.18
N ASN A 122 -6.85 20.01 30.86
CA ASN A 122 -7.15 20.57 32.17
C ASN A 122 -7.55 22.04 32.02
#